data_AF-A0A2M4AW50-F1
#
_entry.id   AF-A0A2M4AW50-F1
#
_cell.length_a   1.000
_cell.length_b   1.000
_cell.length_c   1.000
_cell.angle_alpha   90.00
_cell.angle_beta   90.00
_cell.angle_gamma   90.00
#
_symmetry.space_group_name_H-M   'P 1'
#
loop_
_entity.id
_entity.type
_entity.pdbx_description
1 polymer ?
#
loop_
_entity_poly.entity_id
_entity_poly.type
_entity_poly.pdbx_seq_one_letter_code
_entity_poly.pdbx_strand_id
1 'polypeptide(L)'
;MESAPDLTRYGVLCRDGVFIRKDQTLVQAIEKIGNCLKLACEDYDNYHHFSIEEKVRYDNYITYSVNSLFWIHRKLTGKMEDNEEIMHELEKVRSAMVRMKEIKDNATKPRLDGKAAKRFIRAGLYDAQQPHQKKPKLPTKPTKLSRNTQRNGAEC
;
A
#
# COMPACT_ATOMS: atom_id res chain seq x y z
N MET A 1 -6.27 46.86 -7.52
CA MET A 1 -6.85 46.83 -8.88
C MET A 1 -7.85 45.70 -8.90
N GLU A 2 -9.12 46.03 -8.69
CA GLU A 2 -10.25 45.10 -8.72
C GLU A 2 -10.47 44.69 -10.19
N SER A 3 -10.15 43.45 -10.55
CA SER A 3 -10.44 42.95 -11.89
C SER A 3 -11.96 42.72 -12.01
N ALA A 4 -12.60 43.36 -12.99
CA ALA A 4 -14.02 43.21 -13.28
C ALA A 4 -14.44 41.73 -13.34
N PRO A 5 -15.65 41.36 -12.85
CA PRO A 5 -16.09 39.98 -12.88
C PRO A 5 -16.27 39.55 -14.34
N ASP A 6 -15.66 38.42 -14.64
CA ASP A 6 -15.53 37.75 -15.92
C ASP A 6 -16.89 37.30 -16.51
N LEU A 7 -17.74 38.27 -16.87
CA LEU A 7 -19.04 38.01 -17.50
C LEU A 7 -18.90 37.23 -18.81
N THR A 8 -17.73 37.31 -19.46
CA THR A 8 -17.40 36.62 -20.71
C THR A 8 -17.02 35.15 -20.51
N ARG A 9 -16.27 34.77 -19.48
CA ARG A 9 -15.79 33.37 -19.30
C ARG A 9 -16.90 32.35 -19.14
N TYR A 10 -17.95 32.70 -18.43
CA TYR A 10 -19.05 31.76 -18.14
C TYR A 10 -20.28 31.97 -19.04
N GLY A 11 -20.30 33.02 -19.87
CA GLY A 11 -21.39 33.31 -20.81
C GLY A 11 -22.78 33.24 -20.17
N VAL A 12 -23.66 32.39 -20.70
CA VAL A 12 -25.02 32.18 -20.18
C VAL A 12 -25.05 31.63 -18.74
N LEU A 13 -23.98 30.97 -18.29
CA LEU A 13 -23.84 30.41 -16.94
C LEU A 13 -23.23 31.40 -15.94
N CYS A 14 -23.00 32.66 -16.32
CA CYS A 14 -22.42 33.67 -15.43
C CYS A 14 -23.22 33.92 -14.13
N ARG A 15 -24.52 33.58 -14.12
CA ARG A 15 -25.40 33.71 -12.95
C ARG A 15 -25.45 32.45 -12.09
N ASP A 16 -24.95 31.31 -12.57
CA ASP A 16 -24.90 30.08 -11.80
C ASP A 16 -23.65 30.06 -10.91
N GLY A 17 -23.80 30.60 -9.70
CA GLY A 17 -22.73 30.60 -8.72
C GLY A 17 -22.31 29.21 -8.24
N VAL A 18 -23.16 28.17 -8.35
CA VAL A 18 -22.80 26.80 -7.97
C VAL A 18 -21.87 26.21 -9.01
N PHE A 19 -22.19 26.39 -10.29
CA PHE A 19 -21.36 25.97 -11.40
C PHE A 19 -19.98 26.64 -11.35
N ILE A 20 -19.96 27.98 -11.21
CA ILE A 20 -18.72 28.76 -11.17
C ILE A 20 -17.80 28.28 -10.04
N ARG A 21 -18.34 28.05 -8.84
CA ARG A 21 -17.54 27.53 -7.72
C ARG A 21 -16.96 26.15 -8.01
N LYS A 22 -17.73 25.26 -8.64
CA LYS A 22 -17.25 23.92 -9.02
C LYS A 22 -16.15 24.01 -10.07
N ASP A 23 -16.29 24.87 -11.08
CA ASP A 23 -15.26 25.12 -12.10
C ASP A 23 -13.97 25.63 -11.45
N GLN A 24 -14.06 26.68 -10.63
CA GLN A 24 -12.91 27.23 -9.91
C GLN A 24 -12.22 26.19 -9.02
N THR A 25 -13.01 25.37 -8.32
CA THR A 25 -12.48 24.28 -7.48
C THR A 25 -11.76 23.24 -8.34
N LEU A 26 -12.31 22.89 -9.51
CA LEU A 26 -11.70 21.95 -10.43
C LEU A 26 -10.37 22.50 -10.98
N VAL A 27 -10.32 23.76 -11.40
CA VAL A 27 -9.10 24.42 -11.90
C VAL A 27 -8.02 24.40 -10.82
N GLN A 28 -8.34 24.81 -9.59
CA GLN A 28 -7.39 24.79 -8.48
C GLN A 28 -6.91 23.37 -8.14
N ALA A 29 -7.79 22.37 -8.24
CA ALA A 29 -7.42 20.98 -8.01
C ALA A 29 -6.45 20.46 -9.09
N ILE A 30 -6.70 20.78 -10.37
CA ILE A 30 -5.82 20.42 -11.48
C ILE A 30 -4.44 21.07 -11.32
N GLU A 31 -4.37 22.34 -10.95
CA GLU A 31 -3.10 23.03 -10.69
C GLU A 31 -2.31 22.37 -9.54
N LYS A 32 -2.99 22.04 -8.43
CA LYS A 32 -2.36 21.33 -7.31
C LYS A 32 -1.81 19.96 -7.73
N ILE A 33 -2.59 19.19 -8.49
CA ILE A 33 -2.16 17.89 -9.00
C ILE A 33 -0.94 18.06 -9.92
N GLY A 34 -0.96 19.06 -10.81
CA GLY A 34 0.17 19.39 -11.68
C GLY A 34 1.44 19.72 -10.90
N ASN A 35 1.33 20.51 -9.83
CA ASN A 35 2.47 20.83 -8.97
C ASN A 35 3.03 19.59 -8.26
N CYS A 36 2.17 18.71 -7.74
CA CYS A 36 2.61 17.45 -7.13
C CYS A 36 3.31 16.54 -8.13
N LEU A 37 2.78 16.44 -9.37
CA LEU A 37 3.40 15.64 -10.42
C LEU A 37 4.74 16.20 -10.87
N LYS A 38 4.87 17.52 -10.93
CA LYS A 38 6.15 18.17 -11.23
C LYS A 38 7.22 17.77 -10.22
N LEU A 39 6.90 17.83 -8.92
CA LEU A 39 7.80 17.37 -7.86
C LEU A 39 8.16 15.89 -8.03
N ALA A 40 7.19 15.03 -8.33
CA ALA A 40 7.45 13.61 -8.55
C ALA A 40 8.35 13.36 -9.77
N CYS A 41 8.19 14.13 -10.85
CA CYS A 41 9.08 14.07 -12.01
C CYS A 41 10.51 14.52 -11.67
N GLU A 42 10.67 15.56 -10.85
CA GLU A 42 11.99 16.00 -10.37
C GLU A 42 12.63 14.94 -9.45
N ASP A 43 11.82 14.26 -8.63
CA ASP A 43 12.25 13.16 -7.76
C ASP A 43 12.73 11.92 -8.54
N TYR A 44 12.30 11.76 -9.80
CA TYR A 44 12.72 10.63 -10.65
C TYR A 44 14.23 10.57 -10.86
N ASP A 45 14.91 11.72 -10.91
CA ASP A 45 16.37 11.79 -11.02
C ASP A 45 17.06 11.09 -9.82
N ASN A 46 16.39 11.09 -8.66
CA ASN A 46 16.85 10.44 -7.44
C ASN A 46 16.32 9.01 -7.26
N TYR A 47 15.51 8.49 -8.19
CA TYR A 47 14.85 7.19 -8.08
C TYR A 47 15.83 6.04 -7.83
N HIS A 48 17.02 6.08 -8.42
CA HIS A 48 18.03 5.04 -8.22
C HIS A 48 18.49 4.92 -6.76
N HIS A 49 18.51 6.02 -6.02
CA HIS A 49 18.92 6.10 -4.62
C HIS A 49 17.81 5.74 -3.63
N PHE A 50 16.58 5.60 -4.09
CA PHE A 50 15.46 5.20 -3.24
C PHE A 50 15.65 3.78 -2.69
N SER A 51 15.25 3.60 -1.44
CA SER A 51 15.04 2.28 -0.87
C SER A 51 13.96 1.52 -1.65
N ILE A 52 13.91 0.20 -1.48
CA ILE A 52 12.92 -0.64 -2.16
C ILE A 52 11.49 -0.21 -1.79
N GLU A 53 11.24 0.16 -0.52
CA GLU A 53 9.91 0.64 -0.09
C GLU A 53 9.54 1.95 -0.80
N GLU A 54 10.49 2.88 -0.92
CA GLU A 54 10.28 4.17 -1.59
C GLU A 54 10.04 4.00 -3.08
N LYS A 55 10.77 3.09 -3.75
CA LYS A 55 10.54 2.74 -5.16
C LYS A 55 9.13 2.22 -5.39
N VAL A 56 8.71 1.24 -4.59
CA VAL A 56 7.35 0.67 -4.70
C VAL A 56 6.29 1.74 -4.44
N ARG A 57 6.51 2.64 -3.46
CA ARG A 57 5.59 3.75 -3.18
C ARG A 57 5.50 4.73 -4.34
N TYR A 58 6.65 5.09 -4.92
CA TYR A 58 6.75 5.98 -6.07
C TYR A 58 6.05 5.38 -7.30
N ASP A 59 6.32 4.12 -7.62
CA ASP A 59 5.71 3.42 -8.76
C ASP A 59 4.18 3.35 -8.62
N ASN A 60 3.69 3.05 -7.41
CA ASN A 60 2.26 3.08 -7.11
C ASN A 60 1.66 4.49 -7.27
N TYR A 61 2.37 5.53 -6.81
CA TYR A 61 1.93 6.92 -6.94
C TYR A 61 1.81 7.34 -8.41
N ILE A 62 2.82 7.07 -9.24
CA ILE A 62 2.79 7.43 -10.66
C ILE A 62 1.71 6.65 -11.41
N THR A 63 1.63 5.34 -11.20
CA THR A 63 0.63 4.49 -11.86
C THR A 63 -0.80 4.91 -11.49
N TYR A 64 -1.06 5.18 -10.21
CA TYR A 64 -2.36 5.68 -9.76
C TYR A 64 -2.69 7.03 -10.37
N SER A 65 -1.73 7.95 -10.38
CA SER A 65 -1.88 9.29 -10.91
C SER A 65 -2.27 9.27 -12.39
N VAL A 66 -1.55 8.49 -13.21
CA VAL A 66 -1.82 8.36 -14.65
C VAL A 66 -3.21 7.78 -14.90
N ASN A 67 -3.55 6.66 -14.25
CA ASN A 67 -4.85 6.00 -14.43
C ASN A 67 -6.01 6.91 -14.00
N SER A 68 -5.86 7.61 -12.88
CA SER A 68 -6.88 8.52 -12.35
C SER A 68 -7.05 9.76 -13.24
N LEU A 69 -5.95 10.33 -13.74
CA LEU A 69 -6.01 11.47 -14.65
C LEU A 69 -6.65 11.11 -15.99
N PHE A 70 -6.35 9.92 -16.51
CA PHE A 70 -6.99 9.43 -17.72
C PHE A 70 -8.51 9.28 -17.55
N TRP A 71 -8.95 8.74 -16.41
CA TRP A 71 -10.37 8.66 -16.05
C TRP A 71 -11.03 10.05 -15.94
N ILE A 72 -10.37 11.00 -15.27
CA ILE A 72 -10.85 12.39 -15.14
C ILE A 72 -10.98 13.04 -16.52
N HIS A 73 -9.96 12.91 -17.37
CA HIS A 73 -9.95 13.44 -18.73
C HIS A 73 -11.13 12.92 -19.55
N ARG A 74 -11.39 11.61 -19.48
CA ARG A 74 -12.54 10.99 -20.14
C ARG A 74 -13.88 11.52 -19.62
N LYS A 75 -14.01 11.68 -18.31
CA LYS A 75 -15.22 12.26 -17.70
C LYS A 75 -15.46 13.69 -18.15
N LEU A 76 -14.42 14.50 -18.26
CA LEU A 76 -14.51 15.90 -18.70
C LEU A 76 -14.82 16.02 -20.20
N THR A 77 -14.39 15.07 -21.02
CA THR A 77 -14.66 15.04 -22.47
C THR A 77 -15.97 14.35 -22.83
N GLY A 78 -16.70 13.80 -21.86
CA GLY A 78 -18.01 13.16 -22.07
C GLY A 78 -17.95 11.76 -22.71
N LYS A 79 -16.75 11.17 -22.86
CA LYS A 79 -16.55 9.85 -23.49
C LYS A 79 -16.69 8.73 -22.44
N MET A 80 -17.94 8.33 -22.18
CA MET A 80 -18.31 7.43 -21.07
C MET A 80 -18.43 5.94 -21.45
N GLU A 81 -18.52 5.59 -22.73
CA GLU A 81 -18.39 4.19 -23.19
C GLU A 81 -17.01 3.66 -22.76
N ASP A 82 -16.95 2.47 -22.14
CA ASP A 82 -15.73 1.76 -21.72
C ASP A 82 -15.08 2.19 -20.39
N ASN A 83 -15.84 2.69 -19.41
CA ASN A 83 -15.29 3.01 -18.08
C ASN A 83 -14.85 1.76 -17.27
N GLU A 84 -15.36 0.57 -17.58
CA GLU A 84 -15.10 -0.65 -16.80
C GLU A 84 -13.62 -1.04 -16.76
N GLU A 85 -12.92 -0.91 -17.90
CA GLU A 85 -11.49 -1.26 -18.00
C GLU A 85 -10.63 -0.36 -17.11
N ILE A 86 -10.83 0.96 -17.16
CA ILE A 86 -10.08 1.91 -16.32
C ILE A 86 -10.41 1.71 -14.85
N MET A 87 -11.67 1.42 -14.52
CA MET A 87 -12.08 1.13 -13.15
C MET A 87 -11.40 -0.15 -12.63
N HIS A 88 -11.24 -1.16 -13.47
CA HIS A 88 -10.51 -2.38 -13.15
C HIS A 88 -9.01 -2.08 -12.91
N GLU A 89 -8.38 -1.28 -13.76
CA GLU A 89 -6.99 -0.84 -13.56
C GLU A 89 -6.80 -0.03 -12.27
N LEU A 90 -7.74 0.85 -11.95
CA LEU A 90 -7.74 1.58 -10.68
C LEU A 90 -7.88 0.63 -9.48
N GLU A 91 -8.68 -0.43 -9.59
CA GLU A 91 -8.83 -1.43 -8.52
C GLU A 91 -7.57 -2.28 -8.33
N LYS A 92 -6.86 -2.62 -9.41
CA LYS A 92 -5.54 -3.29 -9.32
C LYS A 92 -4.55 -2.43 -8.56
N VAL A 93 -4.45 -1.15 -8.89
CA VAL A 93 -3.53 -0.22 -8.22
C VAL A 93 -3.93 -0.04 -6.76
N ARG A 94 -5.23 0.10 -6.46
CA ARG A 94 -5.73 0.14 -5.07
C ARG A 94 -5.32 -1.12 -4.30
N SER A 95 -5.50 -2.30 -4.89
CA SER A 95 -5.12 -3.57 -4.27
C SER A 95 -3.62 -3.64 -3.96
N ALA A 96 -2.78 -3.13 -4.86
CA ALA A 96 -1.33 -3.03 -4.63
C ALA A 96 -0.99 -2.09 -3.46
N MET A 97 -1.65 -0.93 -3.37
CA MET A 97 -1.49 0.01 -2.25
C MET A 97 -1.93 -0.59 -0.91
N VAL A 98 -3.05 -1.33 -0.88
CA VAL A 98 -3.53 -2.03 0.32
C VAL A 98 -2.49 -3.07 0.78
N ARG A 99 -1.98 -3.88 -0.15
CA ARG A 99 -0.94 -4.86 0.16
C ARG A 99 0.33 -4.22 0.71
N MET A 100 0.77 -3.10 0.13
CA MET A 100 1.92 -2.34 0.63
C MET A 100 1.71 -1.90 2.09
N LYS A 101 0.51 -1.40 2.40
CA LYS A 101 0.14 -1.02 3.76
C LYS A 101 0.14 -2.22 4.71
N GLU A 102 -0.44 -3.35 4.31
CA GLU A 102 -0.45 -4.58 5.12
C GLU A 102 0.96 -5.08 5.45
N ILE A 103 1.89 -5.02 4.48
CA ILE A 103 3.29 -5.40 4.69
C ILE A 103 3.94 -4.49 5.73
N LYS A 104 3.71 -3.18 5.62
CA LYS A 104 4.23 -2.18 6.56
C LYS A 104 3.65 -2.37 7.96
N ASP A 105 2.34 -2.54 8.06
CA ASP A 105 1.64 -2.75 9.33
C ASP A 105 2.06 -4.09 9.98
N ASN A 106 2.29 -5.13 9.19
CA ASN A 106 2.80 -6.41 9.69
C ASN A 106 4.25 -6.30 10.19
N ALA A 107 5.07 -5.44 9.59
CA ALA A 107 6.44 -5.19 10.05
C ALA A 107 6.48 -4.46 11.40
N THR A 108 5.55 -3.54 11.66
CA THR A 108 5.44 -2.78 12.92
C THR A 108 4.54 -3.41 13.97
N LYS A 109 3.82 -4.49 13.64
CA LYS A 109 2.90 -5.17 14.55
C LYS A 109 3.61 -5.70 15.81
N PRO A 110 3.12 -5.41 17.02
CA PRO A 110 3.70 -5.95 18.25
C PRO A 110 3.60 -7.48 18.25
N ARG A 111 4.74 -8.13 18.49
CA ARG A 111 4.82 -9.60 18.54
C ARG A 111 4.54 -10.05 19.98
N LEU A 112 3.60 -10.99 20.14
CA LEU A 112 3.32 -11.60 21.44
C LEU A 112 4.53 -12.40 21.91
N ASP A 113 4.99 -12.19 23.14
CA ASP A 113 5.96 -13.08 23.77
C ASP A 113 5.28 -14.42 24.10
N GLY A 114 5.49 -15.41 23.23
CA GLY A 114 4.95 -16.74 23.40
C GLY A 114 5.43 -17.44 24.68
N LYS A 115 6.59 -17.09 25.25
CA LYS A 115 7.05 -17.65 26.53
C LYS A 115 6.25 -17.05 27.69
N ALA A 116 6.06 -15.73 27.71
CA ALA A 116 5.21 -15.08 28.72
C ALA A 116 3.76 -15.56 28.64
N ALA A 117 3.18 -15.64 27.44
CA ALA A 117 1.83 -16.16 27.23
C ALA A 117 1.67 -17.60 27.77
N LYS A 118 2.63 -18.50 27.51
CA LYS A 118 2.63 -19.87 28.07
C LYS A 118 2.67 -19.87 29.60
N ARG A 119 3.41 -18.95 30.23
CA ARG A 119 3.46 -18.83 31.69
C ARG A 119 2.11 -18.38 32.25
N PHE A 120 1.47 -17.39 31.63
CA PHE A 120 0.14 -16.92 32.03
C PHE A 120 -0.91 -18.04 31.91
N ILE A 121 -0.92 -18.77 30.79
CA ILE A 121 -1.83 -19.90 30.58
C ILE A 121 -1.59 -21.00 31.64
N ARG A 122 -0.33 -21.35 31.92
CA ARG A 122 0.00 -22.39 32.91
C ARG A 122 -0.38 -21.97 34.33
N ALA A 123 -0.22 -20.69 34.67
CA ALA A 123 -0.63 -20.15 35.97
C ALA A 123 -2.16 -20.10 36.11
N GLY A 124 -2.88 -19.72 35.05
CA GLY A 124 -4.35 -19.67 35.05
C GLY A 124 -5.02 -21.05 35.11
N LEU A 125 -4.40 -22.08 34.55
CA LEU A 125 -4.86 -23.48 34.59
C LEU A 125 -4.34 -24.25 35.82
N TYR A 126 -3.67 -23.58 36.77
CA TYR A 126 -3.15 -24.24 37.95
C TYR A 126 -4.28 -24.50 38.95
N ASP A 127 -4.65 -25.77 39.10
CA ASP A 127 -5.59 -26.22 40.13
C ASP A 127 -4.82 -26.72 41.36
N ALA A 128 -4.99 -26.05 42.50
CA ALA A 128 -4.31 -26.38 43.76
C ALA A 128 -4.72 -27.76 44.30
N GLN A 129 -5.84 -28.32 43.84
CA GLN A 129 -6.33 -29.65 44.22
C GLN A 129 -5.71 -30.78 43.38
N GLN A 130 -4.99 -30.45 42.30
CA GLN A 130 -4.27 -31.42 41.46
C GLN A 130 -2.76 -31.10 41.41
N PRO A 131 -2.00 -31.40 42.48
CA PRO A 131 -0.55 -31.20 42.48
C PRO A 131 0.10 -32.10 41.42
N HIS A 132 0.64 -31.46 40.39
CA HIS A 132 1.55 -31.98 39.36
C HIS A 132 1.51 -33.50 39.11
N GLN A 133 0.59 -33.95 38.26
CA GLN A 133 0.80 -35.21 37.52
C GLN A 133 2.14 -35.10 36.78
N LYS A 134 3.15 -35.88 37.22
CA LYS A 134 4.45 -35.97 36.54
C LYS A 134 4.18 -36.31 35.08
N LYS A 135 4.61 -35.45 34.15
CA LYS A 135 4.47 -35.71 32.71
C LYS A 135 5.04 -37.11 32.41
N PRO A 136 4.32 -38.00 31.71
CA PRO A 136 4.93 -39.20 31.19
C PRO A 136 6.08 -38.79 30.30
N LYS A 137 7.26 -39.40 30.50
CA LYS A 137 8.43 -39.19 29.64
C LYS A 137 8.03 -39.58 28.22
N LEU A 138 7.83 -38.61 27.32
CA LEU A 138 7.73 -38.91 25.89
C LEU A 138 9.07 -39.53 25.45
N PRO A 139 9.07 -40.61 24.65
CA PRO A 139 10.28 -41.25 24.20
C PRO A 139 11.14 -40.25 23.42
N THR A 140 12.39 -40.11 23.86
CA THR A 140 13.46 -39.39 23.17
C THR A 140 13.60 -39.95 21.76
N LYS A 141 13.33 -39.12 20.74
CA LYS A 141 13.67 -39.45 19.36
C LYS A 141 15.20 -39.62 19.27
N PRO A 142 15.71 -40.68 18.63
CA PRO A 142 17.15 -40.90 18.53
C PRO A 142 17.81 -39.78 17.73
N THR A 143 18.86 -39.22 18.31
CA THR A 143 19.84 -38.35 17.68
C THR A 143 20.36 -39.03 16.41
N LYS A 144 20.06 -38.47 15.23
CA LYS A 144 20.71 -38.89 13.99
C LYS A 144 22.15 -38.41 14.03
N LEU A 145 23.04 -39.39 14.20
CA LEU A 145 24.48 -39.31 14.04
C LEU A 145 24.84 -38.66 12.70
N SER A 146 25.68 -37.63 12.76
CA SER A 146 26.36 -37.03 11.61
C SER A 146 27.11 -38.11 10.84
N ARG A 147 26.77 -38.31 9.56
CA ARG A 147 27.59 -39.10 8.62
C ARG A 147 28.24 -38.13 7.64
N ASN A 148 29.43 -37.70 8.02
CA ASN A 148 30.41 -37.11 7.12
C ASN A 148 30.80 -38.19 6.09
N THR A 149 30.59 -37.96 4.79
CA THR A 149 31.11 -38.83 3.73
C THR A 149 32.03 -38.00 2.86
N GLN A 150 33.33 -38.21 3.08
CA GLN A 150 34.37 -37.95 2.11
C GLN A 150 34.02 -38.69 0.80
N ARG A 151 34.02 -37.99 -0.32
CA ARG A 151 34.23 -38.60 -1.64
C ARG A 151 35.48 -37.99 -2.23
N ASN A 152 36.59 -38.70 -2.05
CA ASN A 152 37.77 -38.56 -2.88
C ASN A 152 37.66 -39.57 -4.04
N GLY A 153 37.82 -39.06 -5.27
CA GLY A 153 38.50 -39.66 -6.43
C GLY A 153 37.97 -40.95 -7.08
N ALA A 154 37.60 -40.88 -8.36
CA ALA A 154 38.29 -41.56 -9.49
C ALA A 154 37.41 -41.57 -10.78
N GLU A 155 37.98 -40.98 -11.84
CA GLU A 155 37.96 -41.38 -13.27
C GLU A 155 36.70 -41.95 -13.95
N CYS A 156 36.17 -41.23 -14.95
CA CYS A 156 36.39 -41.45 -16.39
C CYS A 156 35.81 -40.26 -17.19
#